data_AF-A0A7J9I6N4-F1
#
_entry.id   AF-A0A7J9I6N4-F1
#
_cell.length_a   1.000
_cell.length_b   1.000
_cell.length_c   1.000
_cell.angle_alpha   90.00
_cell.angle_beta   90.00
_cell.angle_gamma   90.00
#
_symmetry.space_group_name_H-M   'P 1'
#
loop_
_entity.id
_entity.type
_entity.pdbx_description
1 polymer ?
#
loop_
_entity_poly.entity_id
_entity_poly.type
_entity_poly.pdbx_seq_one_letter_code
_entity_poly.pdbx_strand_id
1 'polypeptide(L)'
;MSSSRHSHSSNNSGRSRHSARIIAQTTVDAKLHADFEESGSSFDYSSTVRVIGDQQPRSDKVTTAYLHNIQKGKFIQPFGCLLALDEKTYKVIAYSENAPEMLTMVSHAVPSVGDHPVLGIGTDIRTIFTAPSSSALLKALGIGEVSLLNPILVHCKTSGKPFYAIIHRVTGGLIIDFEPVKPSEVPMTSAGALQSYKLAAKAITRLQSLPSGSMERLCDTMVQEVFELTGYDRVMTYKFHDDDHGEVVSEITKPGLEPYLGLHYPATDIPQAARFLFMKNKVRMIVDCRAKHVQVFQDDKLPMDLTLCGSTLRAPHSCHLQYMENMNSIASLVMAVIVNDGDEEGDGTNSEQPQQKRKRLWGLVVCHNTTPRFVPFPLRYACEFLAQVFAVHVNKELELESQIVEKNILRTQTLLCDMLMRDAPVGIVSQSPNIMDLVKCDGAALLYKNKIWKLGATPSDFQLNEIALWLSEYHMDSTGLSTDSLYDAGFPGALALGDVVCGMAAVRITHKDMLFWFRSPTAAEIRWGGAKHEPGVKDDDRKMHPRSSFKAFLEVVKTRSLPWKDY
;
A
#
# COMPACT_ATOMS: atom_id res chain seq x y z
N MET A 1 -9.73 -39.43 33.73
CA MET A 1 -9.83 -37.97 33.50
C MET A 1 -8.45 -37.45 33.11
N SER A 2 -8.24 -37.18 31.83
CA SER A 2 -7.08 -36.45 31.31
C SER A 2 -7.48 -35.93 29.94
N SER A 3 -7.52 -34.62 29.80
CA SER A 3 -8.04 -33.88 28.65
C SER A 3 -7.03 -33.90 27.50
N SER A 4 -7.43 -34.48 26.36
CA SER A 4 -6.72 -34.37 25.09
C SER A 4 -6.76 -32.93 24.57
N ARG A 5 -5.60 -32.27 24.47
CA ARG A 5 -5.44 -31.04 23.69
C ARG A 5 -5.34 -31.43 22.21
N HIS A 6 -6.23 -30.88 21.39
CA HIS A 6 -6.16 -31.02 19.93
C HIS A 6 -4.99 -30.21 19.37
N SER A 7 -4.02 -30.89 18.75
CA SER A 7 -2.99 -30.31 17.90
C SER A 7 -3.55 -30.13 16.49
N HIS A 8 -3.59 -28.88 16.02
CA HIS A 8 -3.93 -28.58 14.63
C HIS A 8 -2.73 -28.86 13.71
N SER A 9 -2.94 -29.74 12.73
CA SER A 9 -2.01 -30.04 11.64
C SER A 9 -1.93 -28.86 10.66
N SER A 10 -0.71 -28.39 10.37
CA SER A 10 -0.46 -27.23 9.51
C SER A 10 0.05 -27.65 8.12
N ASN A 11 -0.86 -28.01 7.22
CA ASN A 11 -0.56 -28.12 5.78
C ASN A 11 -1.26 -27.04 4.94
N ASN A 12 -1.51 -25.86 5.52
CA ASN A 12 -2.20 -24.74 4.86
C ASN A 12 -1.54 -23.38 5.17
N SER A 13 -0.20 -23.35 5.20
CA SER A 13 0.58 -22.37 5.98
C SER A 13 0.69 -20.98 5.36
N GLY A 14 1.00 -20.83 4.06
CA GLY A 14 1.24 -19.50 3.46
C GLY A 14 0.00 -18.60 3.45
N ARG A 15 -1.11 -19.12 2.92
CA ARG A 15 -2.39 -18.39 2.77
C ARG A 15 -3.06 -18.06 4.11
N SER A 16 -2.99 -18.97 5.08
CA SER A 16 -3.50 -18.75 6.44
C SER A 16 -2.68 -17.71 7.19
N ARG A 17 -1.35 -17.74 7.06
CA ARG A 17 -0.44 -16.77 7.70
C ARG A 17 -0.61 -15.37 7.16
N HIS A 18 -0.72 -15.18 5.84
CA HIS A 18 -0.91 -13.85 5.26
C HIS A 18 -2.25 -13.21 5.67
N SER A 19 -3.34 -13.99 5.64
CA SER A 19 -4.66 -13.52 6.11
C SER A 19 -4.64 -13.15 7.60
N ALA A 20 -4.00 -13.99 8.44
CA ALA A 20 -3.84 -13.71 9.87
C ALA A 20 -3.04 -12.43 10.13
N ARG A 21 -1.98 -12.18 9.34
CA ARG A 21 -1.18 -10.94 9.41
C ARG A 21 -1.99 -9.70 9.07
N ILE A 22 -2.80 -9.73 8.00
CA ILE A 22 -3.67 -8.60 7.64
C ILE A 22 -4.66 -8.29 8.77
N ILE A 23 -5.26 -9.32 9.38
CA ILE A 23 -6.21 -9.14 10.49
C ILE A 23 -5.52 -8.55 11.72
N ALA A 24 -4.33 -9.06 12.07
CA ALA A 24 -3.53 -8.54 13.17
C ALA A 24 -3.16 -7.06 12.93
N GLN A 25 -2.64 -6.73 11.75
CA GLN A 25 -2.26 -5.37 11.38
C GLN A 25 -3.48 -4.42 11.37
N THR A 26 -4.63 -4.86 10.85
CA THR A 26 -5.85 -4.05 10.84
C THR A 26 -6.30 -3.71 12.26
N THR A 27 -6.10 -4.62 13.22
CA THR A 27 -6.43 -4.37 14.63
C THR A 27 -5.47 -3.37 15.26
N VAL A 28 -4.17 -3.45 14.91
CA VAL A 28 -3.16 -2.46 15.32
C VAL A 28 -3.50 -1.08 14.79
N ASP A 29 -3.82 -0.98 13.50
CA ASP A 29 -4.22 0.28 12.85
C ASP A 29 -5.44 0.91 13.53
N ALA A 30 -6.45 0.09 13.85
CA ALA A 30 -7.68 0.55 14.48
C ALA A 30 -7.44 1.08 15.91
N LYS A 31 -6.56 0.44 16.68
CA LYS A 31 -6.18 0.89 18.03
C LYS A 31 -5.41 2.22 17.96
N LEU A 32 -4.40 2.31 17.10
CA LEU A 32 -3.64 3.55 16.88
C LEU A 32 -4.55 4.72 16.51
N HIS A 33 -5.54 4.46 15.66
CA HIS A 33 -6.53 5.46 15.29
C HIS A 33 -7.41 5.90 16.46
N ALA A 34 -7.92 4.96 17.26
CA ALA A 34 -8.74 5.27 18.42
C ALA A 34 -7.97 6.13 19.44
N ASP A 35 -6.73 5.73 19.74
CA ASP A 35 -5.87 6.47 20.66
C ASP A 35 -5.56 7.88 20.15
N PHE A 36 -5.39 8.07 18.84
CA PHE A 36 -5.20 9.40 18.23
C PHE A 36 -6.42 10.30 18.38
N GLU A 37 -7.61 9.78 18.11
CA GLU A 37 -8.87 10.55 18.25
C GLU A 37 -9.14 10.92 19.72
N GLU A 38 -8.79 10.06 20.68
CA GLU A 38 -8.94 10.34 22.12
C GLU A 38 -7.90 11.35 22.63
N SER A 39 -6.66 11.26 22.13
CA SER A 39 -5.54 12.06 22.63
C SER A 39 -5.42 13.45 21.98
N GLY A 40 -5.98 13.64 20.78
CA GLY A 40 -5.89 14.89 20.03
C GLY A 40 -4.46 15.43 19.94
N SER A 41 -4.21 16.60 20.53
CA SER A 41 -2.91 17.29 20.48
C SER A 41 -1.80 16.72 21.40
N SER A 42 -2.11 15.76 22.27
CA SER A 42 -1.15 15.14 23.21
C SER A 42 -0.85 13.68 22.90
N PHE A 43 -1.06 13.25 21.66
CA PHE A 43 -0.86 11.87 21.24
C PHE A 43 0.61 11.44 21.30
N ASP A 44 0.91 10.37 22.05
CA ASP A 44 2.23 9.72 22.11
C ASP A 44 2.20 8.39 21.36
N TYR A 45 2.72 8.42 20.13
CA TYR A 45 2.79 7.26 19.24
C TYR A 45 3.61 6.11 19.85
N SER A 46 4.66 6.42 20.63
CA SER A 46 5.62 5.43 21.12
C SER A 46 5.05 4.55 22.24
N SER A 47 4.18 5.11 23.09
CA SER A 47 3.51 4.37 24.16
C SER A 47 2.43 3.42 23.62
N THR A 48 1.71 3.82 22.57
CA THR A 48 0.59 3.04 22.03
C THR A 48 1.05 1.76 21.33
N VAL A 49 2.18 1.80 20.60
CA VAL A 49 2.71 0.62 19.90
C VAL A 49 3.34 -0.38 20.87
N ARG A 50 3.94 0.06 21.98
CA ARG A 50 4.57 -0.83 22.99
C ARG A 50 3.59 -1.77 23.69
N VAL A 51 2.34 -1.37 23.88
CA VAL A 51 1.30 -2.19 24.54
C VAL A 51 0.81 -3.35 23.66
N ILE A 52 1.25 -3.42 22.40
CA ILE A 52 0.75 -4.38 21.40
C ILE A 52 1.49 -5.73 21.47
N GLY A 53 2.72 -5.76 22.02
CA GLY A 53 3.50 -7.00 22.18
C GLY A 53 2.95 -7.97 23.23
N ASP A 54 2.21 -7.48 24.24
CA ASP A 54 1.84 -8.25 25.43
C ASP A 54 0.34 -8.57 25.57
N GLN A 55 -0.54 -8.10 24.66
CA GLN A 55 -1.99 -8.31 24.79
C GLN A 55 -2.65 -8.78 23.49
N GLN A 56 -3.32 -9.93 23.56
CA GLN A 56 -4.21 -10.45 22.51
C GLN A 56 -5.31 -9.43 22.14
N PRO A 57 -5.65 -9.28 20.85
CA PRO A 57 -6.59 -8.27 20.39
C PRO A 57 -8.00 -8.53 20.92
N ARG A 58 -8.46 -7.66 21.84
CA ARG A 58 -9.87 -7.51 22.19
C ARG A 58 -10.42 -6.24 21.51
N SER A 59 -11.30 -6.42 20.51
CA SER A 59 -12.53 -5.63 20.27
C SER A 59 -12.83 -5.43 18.77
N ASP A 60 -13.69 -6.29 18.19
CA ASP A 60 -14.25 -6.12 16.83
C ASP A 60 -14.93 -4.76 16.61
N LYS A 61 -15.36 -4.09 17.68
CA LYS A 61 -16.02 -2.78 17.63
C LYS A 61 -15.09 -1.65 17.20
N VAL A 62 -13.84 -1.64 17.68
CA VAL A 62 -12.86 -0.59 17.35
C VAL A 62 -12.46 -0.70 15.87
N THR A 63 -12.19 -1.92 15.41
CA THR A 63 -11.89 -2.22 14.00
C THR A 63 -13.04 -1.83 13.07
N THR A 64 -14.29 -2.12 13.47
CA THR A 64 -15.48 -1.74 12.69
C THR A 64 -15.65 -0.23 12.62
N ALA A 65 -15.46 0.49 13.74
CA ALA A 65 -15.56 1.95 13.77
C ALA A 65 -14.49 2.63 12.89
N TYR A 66 -13.25 2.12 12.95
CA TYR A 66 -12.14 2.59 12.12
C TYR A 66 -12.43 2.46 10.62
N LEU A 67 -12.85 1.27 10.18
CA LEU A 67 -13.23 1.03 8.78
C LEU A 67 -14.42 1.89 8.36
N HIS A 68 -15.41 2.06 9.25
CA HIS A 68 -16.57 2.91 9.01
C HIS A 68 -16.16 4.38 8.79
N ASN A 69 -15.31 4.94 9.66
CA ASN A 69 -14.84 6.32 9.57
C ASN A 69 -14.08 6.61 8.28
N ILE A 70 -13.22 5.67 7.86
CA ILE A 70 -12.46 5.81 6.61
C ILE A 70 -13.36 5.76 5.37
N GLN A 71 -14.39 4.92 5.38
CA GLN A 71 -15.26 4.69 4.22
C GLN A 71 -16.46 5.65 4.12
N LYS A 72 -16.93 6.18 5.25
CA LYS A 72 -18.16 6.99 5.35
C LYS A 72 -17.89 8.37 5.97
N GLY A 73 -16.70 8.92 5.75
CA GLY A 73 -16.43 10.32 6.09
C GLY A 73 -17.46 11.24 5.42
N LYS A 74 -17.95 12.25 6.15
CA LYS A 74 -18.93 13.25 5.67
C LYS A 74 -18.26 14.54 5.22
N PHE A 75 -17.01 14.44 4.76
CA PHE A 75 -16.17 15.59 4.45
C PHE A 75 -15.47 15.42 3.10
N ILE A 76 -15.35 16.54 2.39
CA ILE A 76 -14.57 16.66 1.16
C ILE A 76 -13.48 17.74 1.28
N GLN A 77 -12.54 17.73 0.35
CA GLN A 77 -11.56 18.79 0.16
C GLN A 77 -12.22 20.02 -0.52
N PRO A 78 -11.77 21.25 -0.20
CA PRO A 78 -12.46 22.47 -0.62
C PRO A 78 -12.21 22.90 -2.07
N PHE A 79 -11.35 22.21 -2.83
CA PHE A 79 -10.99 22.63 -4.20
C PHE A 79 -12.11 22.37 -5.24
N GLY A 80 -13.13 21.60 -4.87
CA GLY A 80 -14.29 21.28 -5.68
C GLY A 80 -15.54 21.19 -4.81
N CYS A 81 -16.67 20.81 -5.41
CA CYS A 81 -17.90 20.54 -4.68
C CYS A 81 -18.53 19.21 -5.10
N LEU A 82 -19.37 18.65 -4.25
CA LEU A 82 -19.99 17.34 -4.43
C LEU A 82 -21.51 17.45 -4.43
N LEU A 83 -22.17 16.76 -5.36
CA LEU A 83 -23.60 16.48 -5.31
C LEU A 83 -23.82 14.96 -5.36
N ALA A 84 -24.67 14.44 -4.48
CA ALA A 84 -25.22 13.10 -4.59
C ALA A 84 -26.66 13.18 -5.10
N LEU A 85 -27.01 12.29 -6.04
CA LEU A 85 -28.31 12.25 -6.69
C LEU A 85 -29.01 10.91 -6.47
N ASP A 86 -30.33 10.96 -6.40
CA ASP A 86 -31.18 9.79 -6.58
C ASP A 86 -31.11 9.32 -8.04
N GLU A 87 -30.85 8.03 -8.26
CA GLU A 87 -30.60 7.46 -9.59
C GLU A 87 -31.83 7.50 -10.51
N LYS A 88 -33.05 7.54 -9.94
CA LYS A 88 -34.30 7.51 -10.72
C LYS A 88 -34.81 8.90 -11.07
N THR A 89 -34.74 9.81 -10.10
CA THR A 89 -35.33 11.14 -10.18
C THR A 89 -34.32 12.22 -10.57
N TYR A 90 -33.02 11.93 -10.45
CA TYR A 90 -31.91 12.88 -10.64
C TYR A 90 -32.00 14.12 -9.73
N LYS A 91 -32.71 13.98 -8.61
CA LYS A 91 -32.81 14.99 -7.57
C LYS A 91 -31.66 14.84 -6.59
N VAL A 92 -31.18 15.97 -6.08
CA VAL A 92 -30.12 16.02 -5.07
C VAL A 92 -30.60 15.38 -3.76
N ILE A 93 -29.85 14.39 -3.27
CA ILE A 93 -30.06 13.70 -2.00
C ILE A 93 -28.97 14.04 -0.97
N ALA A 94 -27.81 14.54 -1.42
CA ALA A 94 -26.80 15.14 -0.58
C ALA A 94 -25.98 16.17 -1.36
N TYR A 95 -25.41 17.16 -0.67
CA TYR A 95 -24.58 18.19 -1.29
C TYR A 95 -23.52 18.68 -0.30
N SER A 96 -22.37 19.12 -0.81
CA SER A 96 -21.36 19.77 0.03
C SER A 96 -21.75 21.22 0.34
N GLU A 97 -21.38 21.70 1.52
CA GLU A 97 -21.68 23.05 2.02
C GLU A 97 -21.29 24.16 1.02
N ASN A 98 -20.19 23.98 0.29
CA ASN A 98 -19.70 24.94 -0.71
C ASN A 98 -20.38 24.83 -2.09
N ALA A 99 -21.21 23.80 -2.34
CA ALA A 99 -21.79 23.56 -3.66
C ALA A 99 -22.72 24.69 -4.15
N PRO A 100 -23.62 25.27 -3.32
CA PRO A 100 -24.47 26.38 -3.76
C PRO A 100 -23.63 27.57 -4.23
N GLU A 101 -22.60 27.94 -3.46
CA GLU A 101 -21.70 29.03 -3.83
C GLU A 101 -20.93 28.75 -5.13
N MET A 102 -20.32 27.57 -5.24
CA MET A 102 -19.48 27.24 -6.41
C MET A 102 -20.30 27.14 -7.70
N LEU A 103 -21.49 26.54 -7.65
CA LEU A 103 -22.27 26.21 -8.85
C LEU A 103 -23.24 27.32 -9.28
N THR A 104 -23.78 28.13 -8.35
CA THR A 104 -24.87 29.07 -8.69
C THR A 104 -24.48 30.54 -8.56
N MET A 105 -23.46 30.93 -7.78
CA MET A 105 -23.12 32.34 -7.60
C MET A 105 -22.36 32.97 -8.78
N VAL A 106 -22.84 34.15 -9.19
CA VAL A 106 -22.24 35.01 -10.23
C VAL A 106 -21.26 35.97 -9.57
N SER A 107 -19.99 35.97 -9.97
CA SER A 107 -18.91 36.72 -9.33
C SER A 107 -19.03 38.26 -9.38
N HIS A 108 -20.04 38.81 -10.07
CA HIS A 108 -20.19 40.25 -10.34
C HIS A 108 -21.62 40.80 -10.17
N ALA A 109 -22.54 40.06 -9.55
CA ALA A 109 -23.87 40.57 -9.26
C ALA A 109 -24.00 40.95 -7.78
N VAL A 110 -24.48 42.17 -7.50
CA VAL A 110 -25.01 42.51 -6.17
C VAL A 110 -26.12 41.50 -5.87
N PRO A 111 -26.16 40.85 -4.69
CA PRO A 111 -27.23 39.91 -4.36
C PRO A 111 -28.57 40.64 -4.42
N SER A 112 -29.32 40.44 -5.49
CA SER A 112 -30.71 40.87 -5.54
C SER A 112 -31.47 39.94 -4.59
N VAL A 113 -31.96 40.52 -3.50
CA VAL A 113 -32.76 39.83 -2.47
C VAL A 113 -33.94 39.13 -3.16
N GLY A 114 -33.89 37.79 -3.30
CA GLY A 114 -35.06 36.98 -3.64
C GLY A 114 -34.94 35.92 -4.73
N ASP A 115 -33.94 35.94 -5.63
CA ASP A 115 -34.02 35.16 -6.89
C ASP A 115 -32.84 34.21 -7.19
N HIS A 116 -32.02 33.86 -6.20
CA HIS A 116 -31.02 32.81 -6.42
C HIS A 116 -31.67 31.43 -6.26
N PRO A 117 -31.57 30.53 -7.27
CA PRO A 117 -32.04 29.16 -7.10
C PRO A 117 -31.26 28.52 -5.96
N VAL A 118 -31.96 28.24 -4.86
CA VAL A 118 -31.40 27.57 -3.69
C VAL A 118 -31.09 26.13 -4.11
N LEU A 119 -29.81 25.85 -4.32
CA LEU A 119 -29.34 24.47 -4.47
C LEU A 119 -29.48 23.79 -3.10
N GLY A 120 -30.29 22.74 -3.04
CA GLY A 120 -30.51 21.97 -1.82
C GLY A 120 -31.05 20.57 -2.12
N ILE A 121 -31.49 19.88 -1.06
CA ILE A 121 -32.09 18.55 -1.19
C ILE A 121 -33.39 18.66 -1.99
N GLY A 122 -33.57 17.75 -2.94
CA GLY A 122 -34.72 17.71 -3.85
C GLY A 122 -34.57 18.56 -5.11
N THR A 123 -33.54 19.41 -5.20
CA THR A 123 -33.25 20.19 -6.41
C THR A 123 -32.94 19.24 -7.58
N ASP A 124 -33.51 19.52 -8.74
CA ASP A 124 -33.25 18.76 -9.95
C ASP A 124 -31.96 19.25 -10.62
N ILE A 125 -31.01 18.33 -10.87
CA ILE A 125 -29.70 18.69 -11.43
C ILE A 125 -29.79 19.40 -12.80
N ARG A 126 -30.85 19.14 -13.57
CA ARG A 126 -31.07 19.73 -14.90
C ARG A 126 -31.23 21.25 -14.85
N THR A 127 -31.63 21.77 -13.69
CA THR A 127 -31.85 23.21 -13.47
C THR A 127 -30.54 23.98 -13.24
N ILE A 128 -29.47 23.29 -12.83
CA ILE A 128 -28.19 23.86 -12.43
C ILE A 128 -27.31 24.17 -13.65
N PHE A 129 -27.36 23.32 -14.68
CA PHE A 129 -26.48 23.39 -15.84
C PHE A 129 -27.19 23.86 -17.10
N THR A 130 -26.41 24.34 -18.09
CA THR A 130 -26.93 24.69 -19.41
C THR A 130 -27.58 23.48 -20.09
N ALA A 131 -28.51 23.70 -21.02
CA ALA A 131 -29.23 22.60 -21.68
C ALA A 131 -28.29 21.56 -22.36
N PRO A 132 -27.21 21.94 -23.06
CA PRO A 132 -26.25 20.98 -23.60
C PRO A 132 -25.54 20.17 -22.51
N SER A 133 -25.10 20.83 -21.43
CA SER A 133 -24.44 20.17 -20.30
C SER A 133 -25.36 19.21 -19.56
N SER A 134 -26.61 19.59 -19.33
CA SER A 134 -27.62 18.72 -18.72
C SER A 134 -27.89 17.49 -19.60
N SER A 135 -27.97 17.65 -20.92
CA SER A 135 -28.14 16.53 -21.85
C SER A 135 -26.94 15.56 -21.84
N ALA A 136 -25.72 16.10 -21.86
CA ALA A 136 -24.49 15.31 -21.79
C ALA A 136 -24.40 14.53 -20.46
N LEU A 137 -24.74 15.18 -19.34
CA LEU A 137 -24.73 14.56 -18.03
C LEU A 137 -25.75 13.43 -17.93
N LEU A 138 -27.01 13.66 -18.32
CA LEU A 138 -28.05 12.62 -18.32
C LEU A 138 -27.69 11.42 -19.20
N LYS A 139 -27.08 11.67 -20.37
CA LYS A 139 -26.62 10.59 -21.24
C LYS A 139 -25.59 9.72 -20.53
N ALA A 140 -24.67 10.33 -19.77
CA ALA A 140 -23.68 9.58 -19.02
C ALA A 140 -24.28 8.82 -17.84
N LEU A 141 -25.22 9.43 -17.10
CA LEU A 141 -25.91 8.79 -15.98
C LEU A 141 -26.70 7.53 -16.41
N GLY A 142 -27.13 7.44 -17.67
CA GLY A 142 -27.82 6.27 -18.22
C GLY A 142 -26.93 5.10 -18.65
N ILE A 143 -25.60 5.24 -18.66
CA ILE A 143 -24.66 4.20 -19.11
C ILE A 143 -24.18 3.36 -17.92
N GLY A 144 -24.18 2.03 -18.04
CA GLY A 144 -23.84 1.10 -16.94
C GLY A 144 -22.43 1.28 -16.36
N GLU A 145 -21.46 1.68 -17.18
CA GLU A 145 -20.08 1.97 -16.75
C GLU A 145 -19.77 3.47 -16.91
N VAL A 146 -20.22 4.28 -15.93
CA VAL A 146 -20.08 5.76 -15.94
C VAL A 146 -18.62 6.24 -15.93
N SER A 147 -17.69 5.45 -15.38
CA SER A 147 -16.27 5.80 -15.26
C SER A 147 -15.61 6.05 -16.61
N LEU A 148 -16.03 5.36 -17.67
CA LEU A 148 -15.49 5.50 -19.03
C LEU A 148 -15.80 6.86 -19.68
N LEU A 149 -16.77 7.60 -19.14
CA LEU A 149 -17.21 8.90 -19.65
C LEU A 149 -16.63 10.05 -18.84
N ASN A 150 -15.95 9.76 -17.73
CA ASN A 150 -15.33 10.78 -16.91
C ASN A 150 -14.05 11.31 -17.58
N PRO A 151 -13.78 12.63 -17.51
CA PRO A 151 -14.65 13.67 -16.97
C PRO A 151 -15.61 14.24 -18.03
N ILE A 152 -16.76 14.75 -17.59
CA ILE A 152 -17.74 15.43 -18.45
C ILE A 152 -17.62 16.94 -18.24
N LEU A 153 -17.39 17.71 -19.31
CA LEU A 153 -17.36 19.16 -19.22
C LEU A 153 -18.78 19.72 -19.13
N VAL A 154 -19.10 20.37 -18.00
CA VAL A 154 -20.40 21.01 -17.76
C VAL A 154 -20.24 22.50 -17.51
N HIS A 155 -21.23 23.29 -17.91
CA HIS A 155 -21.29 24.73 -17.68
C HIS A 155 -22.50 25.06 -16.83
N CYS A 156 -22.27 25.78 -15.73
CA CYS A 156 -23.33 26.27 -14.87
C CYS A 156 -24.24 27.25 -15.61
N LYS A 157 -25.55 27.09 -15.48
CA LYS A 157 -26.55 27.93 -16.17
C LYS A 157 -26.49 29.38 -15.70
N THR A 158 -26.33 29.60 -14.39
CA THR A 158 -26.38 30.93 -13.78
C THR A 158 -25.03 31.65 -13.86
N SER A 159 -23.95 30.98 -13.47
CA SER A 159 -22.62 31.60 -13.38
C SER A 159 -21.80 31.50 -14.66
N GLY A 160 -22.17 30.61 -15.60
CA GLY A 160 -21.37 30.29 -16.79
C GLY A 160 -20.06 29.55 -16.51
N LYS A 161 -19.75 29.28 -15.23
CA LYS A 161 -18.49 28.65 -14.81
C LYS A 161 -18.40 27.21 -15.33
N PRO A 162 -17.25 26.80 -15.90
CA PRO A 162 -17.03 25.44 -16.37
C PRO A 162 -16.49 24.53 -15.25
N PHE A 163 -16.98 23.29 -15.22
CA PHE A 163 -16.55 22.25 -14.30
C PHE A 163 -16.33 20.93 -15.03
N TYR A 164 -15.36 20.14 -14.56
CA TYR A 164 -15.33 18.71 -14.82
C TYR A 164 -16.25 18.01 -13.84
N ALA A 165 -17.29 17.37 -14.35
CA ALA A 165 -18.16 16.48 -13.60
C ALA A 165 -17.61 15.05 -13.68
N ILE A 166 -17.35 14.45 -12.52
CA ILE A 166 -16.79 13.11 -12.38
C ILE A 166 -17.81 12.26 -11.61
N ILE A 167 -18.39 11.28 -12.28
CA ILE A 167 -19.52 10.50 -11.78
C ILE A 167 -19.04 9.18 -11.19
N HIS A 168 -19.55 8.84 -10.01
CA HIS A 168 -19.32 7.57 -9.33
C HIS A 168 -20.66 6.96 -8.90
N ARG A 169 -20.89 5.68 -9.25
CA ARG A 169 -22.03 4.93 -8.69
C ARG A 169 -21.70 4.45 -7.29
N VAL A 170 -22.61 4.67 -6.35
CA VAL A 170 -22.50 4.19 -4.97
C VAL A 170 -23.78 3.48 -4.54
N THR A 171 -23.70 2.70 -3.47
CA THR A 171 -24.90 2.09 -2.89
C THR A 171 -25.83 3.21 -2.42
N GLY A 172 -27.04 3.26 -2.99
CA GLY A 172 -28.05 4.26 -2.64
C GLY A 172 -28.06 5.54 -3.48
N GLY A 173 -27.22 5.68 -4.50
CA GLY A 173 -27.29 6.83 -5.42
C GLY A 173 -26.08 7.04 -6.33
N LEU A 174 -25.99 8.23 -6.91
CA LEU A 174 -24.90 8.67 -7.77
C LEU A 174 -24.17 9.83 -7.11
N ILE A 175 -22.85 9.75 -6.98
CA ILE A 175 -22.02 10.88 -6.52
C ILE A 175 -21.41 11.54 -7.74
N ILE A 176 -21.47 12.86 -7.79
CA ILE A 176 -20.84 13.67 -8.81
C ILE A 176 -19.91 14.68 -8.13
N ASP A 177 -18.63 14.55 -8.40
CA ASP A 177 -17.61 15.52 -8.02
C ASP A 177 -17.49 16.57 -9.12
N PHE A 178 -17.48 17.84 -8.75
CA PHE A 178 -17.28 18.97 -9.65
C PHE A 178 -15.95 19.65 -9.35
N GLU A 179 -15.03 19.57 -10.30
CA GLU A 179 -13.74 20.26 -10.25
C GLU A 179 -13.79 21.52 -11.14
N PRO A 180 -13.45 22.71 -10.62
CA PRO A 180 -13.46 23.92 -11.41
C PRO A 180 -12.42 23.83 -12.52
N VAL A 181 -12.80 24.21 -13.75
CA VAL A 181 -11.89 24.29 -14.89
C VAL A 181 -11.38 25.72 -14.99
N LYS A 182 -10.06 25.92 -15.01
CA LYS A 182 -9.50 27.25 -15.22
C LYS A 182 -9.88 27.74 -16.62
N PRO A 183 -10.27 29.02 -16.81
CA PRO A 183 -10.60 29.56 -18.13
C PRO A 183 -9.51 29.34 -19.20
N SER A 184 -8.24 29.31 -18.80
CA SER A 184 -7.10 29.01 -19.68
C SER A 184 -7.01 27.53 -20.12
N GLU A 185 -7.64 26.64 -19.36
CA GLU A 185 -7.73 25.20 -19.60
C GLU A 185 -9.09 24.81 -20.23
N VAL A 186 -10.05 25.75 -20.27
CA VAL A 186 -11.29 25.58 -21.03
C VAL A 186 -10.89 25.41 -22.48
N PRO A 187 -11.08 24.22 -23.06
CA PRO A 187 -10.68 24.00 -24.42
C PRO A 187 -11.61 24.82 -25.32
N MET A 188 -11.15 25.98 -25.84
CA MET A 188 -11.75 26.58 -27.05
C MET A 188 -11.73 25.55 -28.20
N THR A 189 -10.80 24.59 -28.12
CA THR A 189 -10.72 23.30 -28.82
C THR A 189 -10.12 22.27 -27.86
N SER A 190 -10.41 20.97 -28.00
CA SER A 190 -10.04 19.81 -27.14
C SER A 190 -8.54 19.61 -26.78
N ALA A 191 -7.68 20.60 -27.00
CA ALA A 191 -6.24 20.55 -27.01
C ALA A 191 -5.58 20.27 -25.65
N GLY A 192 -6.09 20.78 -24.53
CA GLY A 192 -5.45 20.62 -23.21
C GLY A 192 -5.49 19.18 -22.67
N ALA A 193 -6.66 18.54 -22.73
CA ALA A 193 -6.79 17.11 -22.41
C ALA A 193 -6.00 16.25 -23.39
N LEU A 194 -6.06 16.57 -24.70
CA LEU A 194 -5.29 15.88 -25.74
C LEU A 194 -3.78 15.98 -25.52
N GLN A 195 -3.28 17.11 -25.02
CA GLN A 195 -1.86 17.29 -24.70
C GLN A 195 -1.44 16.38 -23.53
N SER A 196 -2.25 16.30 -22.47
CA SER A 196 -1.99 15.40 -21.34
C SER A 196 -1.92 13.94 -21.79
N TYR A 197 -2.85 13.51 -22.65
CA TYR A 197 -2.82 12.17 -23.24
C TYR A 197 -1.61 11.94 -24.16
N LYS A 198 -1.21 12.92 -24.97
CA LYS A 198 -0.02 12.82 -25.83
C LYS A 198 1.26 12.66 -25.01
N LEU A 199 1.39 13.42 -23.93
CA LEU A 199 2.54 13.32 -23.03
C LEU A 199 2.55 11.95 -22.33
N ALA A 200 1.41 11.47 -21.83
CA ALA A 200 1.32 10.13 -21.25
C ALA A 200 1.59 9.02 -22.28
N ALA A 201 1.13 9.15 -23.53
CA ALA A 201 1.43 8.19 -24.59
C ALA A 201 2.93 8.12 -24.92
N LYS A 202 3.62 9.27 -24.88
CA LYS A 202 5.08 9.34 -25.00
C LYS A 202 5.76 8.62 -23.82
N ALA A 203 5.33 8.88 -22.59
CA ALA A 203 5.82 8.22 -21.40
C ALA A 203 5.63 6.69 -21.45
N ILE A 204 4.47 6.24 -21.90
CA ILE A 204 4.14 4.82 -22.10
C ILE A 204 5.07 4.18 -23.12
N THR A 205 5.28 4.85 -24.25
CA THR A 205 6.18 4.35 -25.30
C THR A 205 7.60 4.20 -24.76
N ARG A 206 8.06 5.15 -23.93
CA ARG A 206 9.37 5.07 -23.27
C ARG A 206 9.45 3.87 -22.32
N LEU A 207 8.46 3.67 -21.44
CA LEU A 207 8.40 2.51 -20.55
C LEU A 207 8.41 1.19 -21.33
N GLN A 208 7.64 1.10 -22.41
CA GLN A 208 7.55 -0.10 -23.25
C GLN A 208 8.83 -0.39 -24.03
N SER A 209 9.61 0.63 -24.35
CA SER A 209 10.89 0.49 -25.06
C SER A 209 12.05 0.03 -24.17
N LEU A 210 11.86 0.00 -22.85
CA LEU A 210 12.91 -0.43 -21.92
C LEU A 210 13.22 -1.93 -22.12
N PRO A 211 14.51 -2.31 -22.13
CA PRO A 211 14.88 -3.71 -22.11
C PRO A 211 14.50 -4.33 -20.76
N SER A 212 14.02 -5.58 -20.79
CA SER A 212 13.76 -6.35 -19.57
C SER A 212 15.05 -6.72 -18.83
N GLY A 213 14.94 -7.00 -17.53
CA GLY A 213 16.04 -7.41 -16.66
C GLY A 213 16.52 -6.33 -15.69
N SER A 214 15.73 -5.29 -15.44
CA SER A 214 16.10 -4.23 -14.47
C SER A 214 14.87 -3.51 -13.92
N MET A 215 14.45 -3.90 -12.71
CA MET A 215 13.38 -3.23 -11.96
C MET A 215 13.74 -1.78 -11.61
N GLU A 216 15.02 -1.52 -11.30
CA GLU A 216 15.54 -0.19 -10.98
C GLU A 216 15.30 0.80 -12.12
N ARG A 217 15.74 0.47 -13.34
CA ARG A 217 15.54 1.34 -14.53
C ARG A 217 14.07 1.57 -14.85
N LEU A 218 13.23 0.56 -14.62
CA LEU A 218 11.79 0.67 -14.79
C LEU A 218 11.20 1.68 -13.80
N CYS A 219 11.56 1.59 -12.52
CA CYS A 219 11.14 2.52 -11.48
C CYS A 219 11.66 3.95 -11.73
N ASP A 220 12.93 4.10 -12.11
CA ASP A 220 13.56 5.38 -12.43
C ASP A 220 12.87 6.09 -13.60
N THR A 221 12.54 5.34 -14.64
CA THR A 221 11.81 5.89 -15.80
C THR A 221 10.40 6.31 -15.38
N MET A 222 9.73 5.54 -14.54
CA MET A 222 8.39 5.88 -14.06
C MET A 222 8.39 7.16 -13.23
N VAL A 223 9.31 7.32 -12.27
CA VAL A 223 9.39 8.53 -11.44
C VAL A 223 9.75 9.75 -12.29
N GLN A 224 10.65 9.61 -13.27
CA GLN A 224 11.03 10.69 -14.19
C GLN A 224 9.83 11.18 -15.00
N GLU A 225 9.09 10.26 -15.64
CA GLU A 225 7.94 10.64 -16.49
C GLU A 225 6.84 11.29 -15.65
N VAL A 226 6.52 10.75 -14.47
CA VAL A 226 5.53 11.36 -13.58
C VAL A 226 5.99 12.73 -13.06
N PHE A 227 7.28 12.90 -12.77
CA PHE A 227 7.86 14.19 -12.36
C PHE A 227 7.69 15.26 -13.45
N GLU A 228 8.01 14.92 -14.70
CA GLU A 228 7.83 15.82 -15.85
C GLU A 228 6.35 16.12 -16.14
N LEU A 229 5.48 15.11 -16.06
CA LEU A 229 4.05 15.26 -16.32
C LEU A 229 3.35 16.11 -15.27
N THR A 230 3.66 15.90 -14.00
CA THR A 230 2.89 16.45 -12.88
C THR A 230 3.53 17.68 -12.28
N GLY A 231 4.84 17.88 -12.44
CA GLY A 231 5.60 19.03 -11.93
C GLY A 231 5.63 19.17 -10.41
N TYR A 232 5.40 18.07 -9.67
CA TYR A 232 5.58 18.00 -8.22
C TYR A 232 7.06 18.19 -7.84
N ASP A 233 7.32 18.64 -6.61
CA ASP A 233 8.68 18.85 -6.13
C ASP A 233 9.44 17.53 -5.88
N ARG A 234 8.74 16.44 -5.61
CA ARG A 234 9.27 15.09 -5.40
C ARG A 234 8.34 14.06 -6.02
N VAL A 235 8.90 13.06 -6.69
CA VAL A 235 8.18 11.86 -7.13
C VAL A 235 9.01 10.64 -6.75
N MET A 236 8.36 9.62 -6.19
CA MET A 236 9.02 8.42 -5.71
C MET A 236 8.20 7.16 -5.97
N THR A 237 8.88 6.04 -6.19
CA THR A 237 8.28 4.72 -6.18
C THR A 237 8.46 4.12 -4.79
N TYR A 238 7.34 3.80 -4.15
CA TYR A 238 7.25 3.24 -2.82
C TYR A 238 6.79 1.77 -2.92
N LYS A 239 7.67 0.82 -2.62
CA LYS A 239 7.41 -0.61 -2.70
C LYS A 239 6.95 -1.15 -1.35
N PHE A 240 5.92 -2.01 -1.33
CA PHE A 240 5.55 -2.77 -0.13
C PHE A 240 6.32 -4.09 -0.08
N HIS A 241 6.81 -4.44 1.11
CA HIS A 241 7.43 -5.73 1.40
C HIS A 241 6.41 -6.71 1.99
N ASP A 242 6.82 -7.95 2.25
CA ASP A 242 5.92 -9.05 2.65
C ASP A 242 5.37 -8.94 4.08
N ASP A 243 6.04 -8.17 4.92
CA ASP A 243 5.62 -7.74 6.26
C ASP A 243 4.89 -6.39 6.23
N ASP A 244 4.47 -5.95 5.04
CA ASP A 244 3.69 -4.74 4.80
C ASP A 244 4.41 -3.42 5.10
N HIS A 245 5.65 -3.38 5.60
CA HIS A 245 6.42 -2.13 5.59
C HIS A 245 6.71 -1.72 4.14
N GLY A 246 7.08 -0.46 3.93
CA GLY A 246 7.48 -0.05 2.58
C GLY A 246 8.76 0.74 2.51
N GLU A 247 9.27 0.84 1.30
CA GLU A 247 10.59 1.34 0.98
C GLU A 247 10.51 2.26 -0.23
N VAL A 248 11.23 3.38 -0.19
CA VAL A 248 11.43 4.23 -1.36
C VAL A 248 12.55 3.65 -2.22
N VAL A 249 12.18 2.96 -3.30
CA VAL A 249 13.11 2.23 -4.17
C VAL A 249 13.65 3.08 -5.34
N SER A 250 12.98 4.18 -5.66
CA SER A 250 13.41 5.13 -6.68
C SER A 250 12.80 6.50 -6.39
N GLU A 251 13.53 7.56 -6.69
CA GLU A 251 13.15 8.93 -6.35
C GLU A 251 13.76 9.96 -7.30
N ILE A 252 13.00 11.01 -7.57
CA ILE A 252 13.48 12.27 -8.14
C ILE A 252 12.93 13.46 -7.36
N THR A 253 13.78 14.45 -7.10
CA THR A 253 13.44 15.67 -6.36
C THR A 253 13.91 16.92 -7.08
N LYS A 254 13.28 18.06 -6.76
CA LYS A 254 13.88 19.37 -7.01
C LYS A 254 15.13 19.56 -6.13
N PRO A 255 16.11 20.37 -6.59
CA PRO A 255 17.29 20.68 -5.79
C PRO A 255 16.91 21.27 -4.42
N GLY A 256 17.64 20.87 -3.37
CA GLY A 256 17.49 21.40 -2.01
C GLY A 256 16.52 20.63 -1.11
N LEU A 257 15.93 19.53 -1.58
CA LEU A 257 15.14 18.62 -0.74
C LEU A 257 15.96 17.42 -0.27
N GLU A 258 15.80 17.03 1.00
CA GLU A 258 16.45 15.83 1.55
C GLU A 258 15.94 14.56 0.85
N PRO A 259 16.83 13.67 0.39
CA PRO A 259 16.40 12.47 -0.34
C PRO A 259 15.73 11.45 0.61
N TYR A 260 14.65 10.82 0.15
CA TYR A 260 14.01 9.69 0.81
C TYR A 260 14.43 8.34 0.24
N LEU A 261 15.23 8.33 -0.83
CA LEU A 261 15.73 7.10 -1.45
C LEU A 261 16.39 6.14 -0.43
N GLY A 262 15.92 4.89 -0.45
CA GLY A 262 16.35 3.81 0.43
C GLY A 262 15.80 3.90 1.86
N LEU A 263 14.91 4.86 2.16
CA LEU A 263 14.25 4.94 3.46
C LEU A 263 13.07 3.97 3.53
N HIS A 264 13.04 3.20 4.61
CA HIS A 264 11.93 2.32 4.97
C HIS A 264 10.98 2.99 5.96
N TYR A 265 9.70 2.66 5.83
CA TYR A 265 8.59 3.21 6.60
C TYR A 265 7.72 2.07 7.14
N PRO A 266 7.29 2.11 8.41
CA PRO A 266 6.48 1.05 9.02
C PRO A 266 5.15 0.82 8.31
N ALA A 267 4.60 -0.39 8.46
CA ALA A 267 3.31 -0.76 7.86
C ALA A 267 2.14 0.14 8.29
N THR A 268 2.22 0.71 9.49
CA THR A 268 1.21 1.58 10.11
C THR A 268 1.13 2.97 9.46
N ASP A 269 2.15 3.41 8.73
CA ASP A 269 2.14 4.71 8.04
C ASP A 269 1.16 4.71 6.85
N ILE A 270 0.93 3.53 6.25
CA ILE A 270 -0.14 3.29 5.26
C ILE A 270 -0.99 2.11 5.74
N PRO A 271 -2.03 2.37 6.55
CA PRO A 271 -2.86 1.33 7.14
C PRO A 271 -3.54 0.41 6.13
N GLN A 272 -3.92 -0.80 6.56
CA GLN A 272 -4.58 -1.82 5.71
C GLN A 272 -5.85 -1.31 5.04
N ALA A 273 -6.66 -0.51 5.76
CA ALA A 273 -7.85 0.12 5.22
C ALA A 273 -7.53 1.10 4.05
N ALA A 274 -6.43 1.83 4.15
CA ALA A 274 -5.97 2.73 3.09
C ALA A 274 -5.46 1.94 1.87
N ARG A 275 -4.70 0.86 2.09
CA ARG A 275 -4.25 -0.05 1.02
C ARG A 275 -5.42 -0.65 0.25
N PHE A 276 -6.44 -1.12 0.97
CA PHE A 276 -7.67 -1.61 0.36
C PHE A 276 -8.38 -0.54 -0.47
N LEU A 277 -8.43 0.71 0.01
CA LEU A 277 -8.97 1.82 -0.76
C LEU A 277 -8.15 2.13 -2.03
N PHE A 278 -6.83 1.99 -2.00
CA PHE A 278 -5.98 2.15 -3.19
C PHE A 278 -6.22 1.08 -4.25
N MET A 279 -6.60 -0.14 -3.83
CA MET A 279 -7.02 -1.19 -4.75
C MET A 279 -8.32 -0.85 -5.49
N LYS A 280 -9.22 -0.10 -4.83
CA LYS A 280 -10.50 0.33 -5.41
C LYS A 280 -10.39 1.64 -6.21
N ASN A 281 -9.69 2.63 -5.64
CA ASN A 281 -9.45 3.93 -6.25
C ASN A 281 -7.95 4.11 -6.44
N LYS A 282 -7.52 3.93 -7.68
CA LYS A 282 -6.10 3.82 -8.00
C LYS A 282 -5.35 5.15 -7.94
N VAL A 283 -6.06 6.28 -7.94
CA VAL A 283 -5.45 7.61 -7.84
C VAL A 283 -6.10 8.41 -6.73
N ARG A 284 -5.28 9.06 -5.92
CA ARG A 284 -5.71 9.96 -4.85
C ARG A 284 -4.89 11.24 -4.87
N MET A 285 -5.56 12.38 -4.84
CA MET A 285 -4.92 13.70 -4.74
C MET A 285 -5.35 14.39 -3.44
N ILE A 286 -4.40 15.04 -2.78
CA ILE A 286 -4.62 15.98 -1.68
C ILE A 286 -3.99 17.30 -2.10
N VAL A 287 -4.81 18.33 -2.31
CA VAL A 287 -4.33 19.61 -2.86
C VAL A 287 -3.58 20.44 -1.84
N ASP A 288 -4.07 20.45 -0.60
CA ASP A 288 -3.49 21.18 0.53
C ASP A 288 -3.91 20.49 1.82
N CYS A 289 -2.94 19.97 2.58
CA CYS A 289 -3.19 19.30 3.85
C CYS A 289 -3.66 20.26 4.96
N ARG A 290 -3.47 21.57 4.80
CA ARG A 290 -3.86 22.59 5.77
C ARG A 290 -5.24 23.19 5.49
N ALA A 291 -5.83 22.84 4.35
CA ALA A 291 -7.12 23.40 3.96
C ALA A 291 -8.27 22.80 4.79
N LYS A 292 -9.18 23.66 5.24
CA LYS A 292 -10.35 23.24 6.02
C LYS A 292 -11.26 22.35 5.17
N HIS A 293 -11.62 21.19 5.70
CA HIS A 293 -12.58 20.29 5.08
C HIS A 293 -13.97 20.90 4.98
N VAL A 294 -14.70 20.51 3.95
CA VAL A 294 -16.08 20.95 3.68
C VAL A 294 -17.04 19.83 4.04
N GLN A 295 -18.08 20.14 4.81
CA GLN A 295 -19.07 19.16 5.23
C GLN A 295 -20.03 18.80 4.08
N VAL A 296 -20.46 17.54 4.05
CA VAL A 296 -21.53 17.04 3.17
C VAL A 296 -22.82 16.91 3.97
N PHE A 297 -23.86 17.62 3.55
CA PHE A 297 -25.21 17.51 4.08
C PHE A 297 -25.98 16.46 3.29
N GLN A 298 -26.58 15.50 3.99
CA GLN A 298 -27.37 14.41 3.41
C GLN A 298 -28.83 14.52 3.86
N ASP A 299 -29.76 14.02 3.06
CA ASP A 299 -31.17 13.91 3.45
C ASP A 299 -31.32 12.90 4.60
N ASP A 300 -31.96 13.33 5.70
CA ASP A 300 -32.25 12.51 6.88
C ASP A 300 -33.14 11.30 6.53
N LYS A 301 -33.83 11.33 5.38
CA LYS A 301 -34.67 10.23 4.89
C LYS A 301 -33.88 9.09 4.25
N LEU A 302 -32.56 9.25 4.02
CA LEU A 302 -31.74 8.20 3.44
C LEU A 302 -31.64 7.01 4.41
N PRO A 303 -31.85 5.77 3.93
CA PRO A 303 -31.83 4.59 4.80
C PRO A 303 -30.43 4.24 5.33
N MET A 304 -29.39 4.80 4.71
CA MET A 304 -27.99 4.58 5.07
C MET A 304 -27.15 5.79 4.69
N ASP A 305 -26.09 6.05 5.46
CA ASP A 305 -25.10 7.06 5.16
C ASP A 305 -24.40 6.77 3.83
N LEU A 306 -24.22 7.82 3.01
CA LEU A 306 -23.51 7.72 1.74
C LEU A 306 -22.03 7.39 1.96
N THR A 307 -21.48 6.51 1.13
CA THR A 307 -20.05 6.24 1.12
C THR A 307 -19.33 7.13 0.12
N LEU A 308 -18.37 7.92 0.60
CA LEU A 308 -17.53 8.77 -0.25
C LEU A 308 -16.30 8.03 -0.80
N CYS A 309 -16.22 6.69 -0.67
CA CYS A 309 -15.04 5.93 -1.10
C CYS A 309 -14.66 6.23 -2.55
N GLY A 310 -15.62 6.33 -3.46
CA GLY A 310 -15.36 6.59 -4.88
C GLY A 310 -15.03 8.05 -5.21
N SER A 311 -15.35 9.00 -4.33
CA SER A 311 -15.17 10.42 -4.60
C SER A 311 -13.68 10.79 -4.64
N THR A 312 -13.29 11.48 -5.70
CA THR A 312 -11.99 12.12 -5.90
C THR A 312 -11.77 13.28 -4.91
N LEU A 313 -12.85 13.89 -4.43
CA LEU A 313 -12.82 15.02 -3.49
C LEU A 313 -12.79 14.58 -2.02
N ARG A 314 -12.88 13.27 -1.72
CA ARG A 314 -12.95 12.78 -0.34
C ARG A 314 -11.82 13.36 0.53
N ALA A 315 -12.19 13.87 1.70
CA ALA A 315 -11.25 14.42 2.66
C ALA A 315 -10.27 13.34 3.18
N PRO A 316 -8.97 13.66 3.34
CA PRO A 316 -8.04 12.83 4.10
C PRO A 316 -8.42 12.76 5.58
N HIS A 317 -7.96 11.69 6.23
CA HIS A 317 -8.11 11.57 7.68
C HIS A 317 -7.11 12.50 8.37
N SER A 318 -7.49 13.02 9.55
CA SER A 318 -6.74 14.03 10.31
C SER A 318 -5.34 13.57 10.69
N CYS A 319 -5.14 12.29 11.02
CA CYS A 319 -3.81 11.78 11.35
C CYS A 319 -2.85 11.88 10.16
N HIS A 320 -3.35 11.60 8.95
CA HIS A 320 -2.56 11.69 7.73
C HIS A 320 -2.26 13.14 7.35
N LEU A 321 -3.17 14.07 7.61
CA LEU A 321 -2.91 15.50 7.43
C LEU A 321 -1.76 15.99 8.31
N GLN A 322 -1.77 15.61 9.58
CA GLN A 322 -0.69 15.94 10.51
C GLN A 322 0.64 15.30 10.09
N TYR A 323 0.60 14.05 9.64
CA TYR A 323 1.76 13.35 9.08
C TYR A 323 2.34 14.09 7.87
N MET A 324 1.48 14.53 6.94
CA MET A 324 1.88 15.30 5.75
C MET A 324 2.53 16.65 6.14
N GLU A 325 1.94 17.38 7.07
CA GLU A 325 2.49 18.65 7.56
C GLU A 325 3.87 18.45 8.21
N ASN A 326 4.00 17.39 9.01
CA ASN A 326 5.25 17.03 9.70
C ASN A 326 6.37 16.58 8.76
N MET A 327 6.05 16.13 7.53
CA MET A 327 7.01 15.84 6.46
C MET A 327 7.21 16.99 5.47
N ASN A 328 6.57 18.14 5.69
CA ASN A 328 6.54 19.27 4.77
C ASN A 328 6.02 18.90 3.36
N SER A 329 5.12 17.93 3.27
CA SER A 329 4.44 17.51 2.03
C SER A 329 3.03 18.11 2.00
N ILE A 330 2.91 19.39 1.68
CA ILE A 330 1.64 20.13 1.71
C ILE A 330 0.61 19.60 0.71
N ALA A 331 1.06 19.21 -0.49
CA ALA A 331 0.21 18.54 -1.47
C ALA A 331 0.76 17.15 -1.81
N SER A 332 -0.14 16.23 -2.16
CA SER A 332 0.21 14.86 -2.52
C SER A 332 -0.63 14.34 -3.69
N LEU A 333 -0.01 13.57 -4.57
CA LEU A 333 -0.67 12.76 -5.59
C LEU A 333 -0.12 11.34 -5.52
N VAL A 334 -1.00 10.36 -5.34
CA VAL A 334 -0.64 8.96 -5.16
C VAL A 334 -1.33 8.12 -6.23
N MET A 335 -0.58 7.22 -6.86
CA MET A 335 -1.07 6.23 -7.83
C MET A 335 -0.72 4.82 -7.36
N ALA A 336 -1.70 3.92 -7.38
CA ALA A 336 -1.55 2.53 -6.99
C ALA A 336 -0.91 1.69 -8.09
N VAL A 337 0.08 0.87 -7.73
CA VAL A 337 0.72 -0.11 -8.62
C VAL A 337 0.21 -1.48 -8.23
N ILE A 338 -0.67 -2.04 -9.06
CA ILE A 338 -1.39 -3.28 -8.77
C ILE A 338 -0.90 -4.37 -9.73
N VAL A 339 -0.30 -5.41 -9.17
CA VAL A 339 0.21 -6.56 -9.92
C VAL A 339 -0.70 -7.78 -9.73
N ASN A 340 -0.51 -8.79 -10.57
CA ASN A 340 -1.16 -10.07 -10.38
C ASN A 340 -0.38 -10.85 -9.32
N ASP A 341 -1.09 -11.52 -8.43
CA ASP A 341 -0.54 -12.42 -7.44
C ASP A 341 -0.24 -13.76 -8.14
N GLY A 342 1.01 -14.23 -8.02
CA GLY A 342 1.52 -15.43 -8.70
C GLY A 342 1.26 -16.73 -7.96
N ASP A 343 0.66 -16.68 -6.76
CA ASP A 343 0.44 -17.83 -5.88
C ASP A 343 -0.71 -18.74 -6.34
N GLU A 344 -0.65 -19.22 -7.58
CA GLU A 344 -1.50 -20.30 -8.10
C GLU A 344 -0.66 -21.54 -8.45
N GLU A 345 -0.14 -22.21 -7.43
CA GLU A 345 -0.09 -23.68 -7.42
C GLU A 345 -1.16 -24.19 -6.44
N GLY A 346 -2.38 -24.30 -6.95
CA GLY A 346 -3.56 -24.72 -6.20
C GLY A 346 -4.48 -25.58 -7.05
N ASP A 347 -4.00 -26.80 -7.30
CA ASP A 347 -4.70 -28.05 -7.62
C ASP A 347 -5.92 -28.02 -8.55
N GLY A 348 -5.79 -28.71 -9.68
CA GLY A 348 -6.87 -28.93 -10.64
C GLY A 348 -7.98 -29.78 -10.04
N THR A 349 -9.08 -29.15 -9.62
CA THR A 349 -10.39 -29.80 -9.53
C THR A 349 -11.51 -28.86 -9.96
N ASN A 350 -12.02 -29.11 -11.17
CA ASN A 350 -13.36 -28.83 -11.67
C ASN A 350 -14.06 -27.54 -11.19
N SER A 351 -13.64 -26.40 -11.71
CA SER A 351 -14.53 -25.24 -11.82
C SER A 351 -14.33 -24.53 -13.16
N GLU A 352 -15.34 -24.61 -14.03
CA GLU A 352 -15.43 -23.91 -15.32
C GLU A 352 -15.68 -22.39 -15.14
N GLN A 353 -14.92 -21.75 -14.25
CA GLN A 353 -14.88 -20.29 -14.17
C GLN A 353 -13.43 -19.85 -14.36
N PRO A 354 -13.17 -18.84 -15.21
CA PRO A 354 -11.81 -18.35 -15.43
C PRO A 354 -11.20 -17.96 -14.07
N GLN A 355 -10.12 -18.66 -13.68
CA GLN A 355 -9.32 -18.37 -12.50
C GLN A 355 -8.93 -16.88 -12.54
N GLN A 356 -9.62 -16.06 -11.75
CA GLN A 356 -9.26 -14.67 -11.58
C GLN A 356 -7.99 -14.62 -10.74
N LYS A 357 -6.85 -14.50 -11.42
CA LYS A 357 -5.57 -14.16 -10.79
C LYS A 357 -5.82 -13.05 -9.76
N ARG A 358 -5.56 -13.34 -8.50
CA ARG A 358 -5.78 -12.39 -7.41
C ARG A 358 -4.89 -11.16 -7.66
N LYS A 359 -5.36 -9.96 -7.32
CA LYS A 359 -4.58 -8.74 -7.48
C LYS A 359 -3.95 -8.34 -6.14
N ARG A 360 -2.68 -7.93 -6.15
CA ARG A 360 -1.94 -7.42 -4.99
C ARG A 360 -1.49 -5.98 -5.22
N LEU A 361 -1.53 -5.15 -4.18
CA LEU A 361 -0.90 -3.82 -4.18
C LEU A 361 0.61 -4.00 -4.02
N TRP A 362 1.36 -3.90 -5.11
CA TRP A 362 2.83 -4.03 -5.09
C TRP A 362 3.51 -2.80 -4.48
N GLY A 363 2.96 -1.62 -4.78
CA GLY A 363 3.54 -0.36 -4.37
C GLY A 363 2.68 0.82 -4.77
N LEU A 364 3.24 2.02 -4.58
CA LEU A 364 2.65 3.30 -4.91
C LEU A 364 3.67 4.14 -5.68
N VAL A 365 3.19 4.95 -6.62
CA VAL A 365 3.94 6.11 -7.11
C VAL A 365 3.40 7.32 -6.37
N VAL A 366 4.25 7.96 -5.56
CA VAL A 366 3.87 9.04 -4.64
C VAL A 366 4.56 10.32 -5.07
N CYS A 367 3.78 11.39 -5.17
CA CYS A 367 4.27 12.72 -5.50
C CYS A 367 4.04 13.64 -4.31
N HIS A 368 5.06 14.41 -3.89
CA HIS A 368 4.96 15.40 -2.81
C HIS A 368 5.32 16.80 -3.31
N ASN A 369 4.59 17.79 -2.83
CA ASN A 369 4.85 19.20 -3.12
C ASN A 369 4.89 19.99 -1.82
N THR A 370 5.84 20.92 -1.73
CA THR A 370 6.02 21.79 -0.55
C THR A 370 4.99 22.91 -0.47
N THR A 371 4.30 23.19 -1.58
CA THR A 371 3.18 24.14 -1.64
C THR A 371 1.90 23.45 -2.12
N PRO A 372 0.71 24.06 -1.93
CA PRO A 372 -0.52 23.52 -2.51
C PRO A 372 -0.38 23.28 -4.01
N ARG A 373 -0.89 22.15 -4.49
CA ARG A 373 -0.78 21.77 -5.90
C ARG A 373 -2.02 21.03 -6.36
N PHE A 374 -2.60 21.51 -7.45
CA PHE A 374 -3.76 20.91 -8.11
C PHE A 374 -3.35 20.37 -9.48
N VAL A 375 -3.71 19.11 -9.75
CA VAL A 375 -3.54 18.46 -11.06
C VAL A 375 -4.92 18.17 -11.63
N PRO A 376 -5.31 18.69 -12.81
CA PRO A 376 -6.63 18.45 -13.39
C PRO A 376 -6.95 16.96 -13.63
N PHE A 377 -8.23 16.58 -13.54
CA PHE A 377 -8.67 15.19 -13.74
C PHE A 377 -8.12 14.52 -15.01
N PRO A 378 -8.13 15.15 -16.21
CA PRO A 378 -7.59 14.51 -17.41
C PRO A 378 -6.12 14.09 -17.29
N LEU A 379 -5.30 14.89 -16.63
CA LEU A 379 -3.89 14.58 -16.39
C LEU A 379 -3.73 13.48 -15.33
N ARG A 380 -4.56 13.49 -14.26
CA ARG A 380 -4.59 12.40 -13.27
C ARG A 380 -4.99 11.06 -13.91
N TYR A 381 -5.97 11.07 -14.82
CA TYR A 381 -6.40 9.88 -15.55
C TYR A 381 -5.32 9.36 -16.50
N ALA A 382 -4.59 10.27 -17.17
CA ALA A 382 -3.45 9.91 -18.00
C ALA A 382 -2.31 9.27 -17.17
N CYS A 383 -2.05 9.80 -15.96
CA CYS A 383 -1.09 9.21 -15.03
C CYS A 383 -1.55 7.85 -14.48
N GLU A 384 -2.87 7.66 -14.24
CA GLU A 384 -3.42 6.34 -13.89
C GLU A 384 -3.10 5.31 -14.98
N PHE A 385 -3.33 5.68 -16.25
CA PHE A 385 -3.05 4.80 -17.37
C PHE A 385 -1.56 4.45 -17.48
N LEU A 386 -0.68 5.44 -17.28
CA LEU A 386 0.76 5.23 -17.19
C LEU A 386 1.13 4.25 -16.05
N ALA A 387 0.54 4.41 -14.87
CA ALA A 387 0.76 3.52 -13.73
C ALA A 387 0.26 2.09 -13.98
N GLN A 388 -0.82 1.92 -14.75
CA GLN A 388 -1.29 0.59 -15.16
C GLN A 388 -0.30 -0.09 -16.11
N VAL A 389 0.24 0.63 -17.11
CA VAL A 389 1.29 0.10 -17.99
C VAL A 389 2.53 -0.26 -17.17
N PHE A 390 2.96 0.63 -16.27
CA PHE A 390 4.06 0.37 -15.35
C PHE A 390 3.83 -0.92 -14.55
N ALA A 391 2.64 -1.13 -13.99
CA ALA A 391 2.32 -2.33 -13.23
C ALA A 391 2.41 -3.63 -14.06
N VAL A 392 2.05 -3.60 -15.34
CA VAL A 392 2.23 -4.74 -16.26
C VAL A 392 3.71 -5.06 -16.45
N HIS A 393 4.55 -4.04 -16.63
CA HIS A 393 5.99 -4.23 -16.74
C HIS A 393 6.62 -4.71 -15.42
N VAL A 394 6.18 -4.20 -14.27
CA VAL A 394 6.60 -4.69 -12.95
C VAL A 394 6.28 -6.18 -12.83
N ASN A 395 5.06 -6.60 -13.19
CA ASN A 395 4.67 -8.01 -13.16
C ASN A 395 5.58 -8.88 -14.03
N LYS A 396 5.91 -8.42 -15.24
CA LYS A 396 6.83 -9.11 -16.15
C LYS A 396 8.24 -9.26 -15.56
N GLU A 397 8.77 -8.22 -14.92
CA GLU A 397 10.09 -8.27 -14.29
C GLU A 397 10.11 -9.21 -13.07
N LEU A 398 9.03 -9.24 -12.28
CA LEU A 398 8.88 -10.20 -11.17
C LEU A 398 8.84 -11.65 -11.66
N GLU A 399 8.07 -11.93 -12.72
CA GLU A 399 8.01 -13.26 -13.34
C GLU A 399 9.38 -13.69 -13.87
N LEU A 400 10.11 -12.78 -14.52
CA LEU A 400 11.44 -13.04 -15.04
C LEU A 400 12.46 -13.30 -13.92
N GLU A 401 12.42 -12.54 -12.83
CA GLU A 401 13.26 -12.78 -11.66
C GLU A 401 12.97 -14.17 -11.05
N SER A 402 11.68 -14.51 -10.90
CA SER A 402 11.27 -15.82 -10.39
C SER A 402 11.80 -16.96 -11.25
N GLN A 403 11.65 -16.87 -12.58
CA GLN A 403 12.15 -17.88 -13.52
C GLN A 403 13.68 -18.03 -13.47
N ILE A 404 14.41 -16.93 -13.32
CA ILE A 404 15.87 -16.98 -13.18
C ILE A 404 16.26 -17.70 -11.89
N VAL A 405 15.59 -17.39 -10.78
CA VAL A 405 15.86 -18.01 -9.49
C VAL A 405 15.52 -19.50 -9.51
N GLU A 406 14.35 -19.89 -10.03
CA GLU A 406 13.94 -21.29 -10.16
C GLU A 406 14.93 -22.09 -11.02
N LYS A 407 15.34 -21.54 -12.17
CA LYS A 407 16.36 -22.16 -13.03
C LYS A 407 17.70 -22.35 -12.30
N ASN A 408 18.12 -21.37 -11.50
CA ASN A 408 19.35 -21.46 -10.72
C ASN A 408 19.24 -22.52 -9.60
N ILE A 409 18.09 -22.60 -8.94
CA ILE A 409 17.79 -23.64 -7.94
C ILE A 409 17.87 -25.03 -8.57
N LEU A 410 17.15 -25.28 -9.67
CA LEU A 410 17.17 -26.57 -10.37
C LEU A 410 18.57 -26.99 -10.83
N ARG A 411 19.35 -26.03 -11.35
CA ARG A 411 20.75 -26.26 -11.74
C ARG A 411 21.60 -26.66 -10.53
N THR A 412 21.43 -25.96 -9.40
CA THR A 412 22.19 -26.22 -8.17
C THR A 412 21.79 -27.55 -7.56
N GLN A 413 20.49 -27.87 -7.48
CA GLN A 413 19.99 -29.16 -7.01
C GLN A 413 20.56 -30.32 -7.83
N THR A 414 20.58 -30.21 -9.16
CA THR A 414 21.13 -31.25 -10.05
C THR A 414 22.60 -31.52 -9.74
N LEU A 415 23.41 -30.47 -9.52
CA LEU A 415 24.82 -30.59 -9.17
C LEU A 415 25.01 -31.21 -7.77
N LEU A 416 24.25 -30.75 -6.77
CA LEU A 416 24.33 -31.29 -5.41
C LEU A 416 23.91 -32.77 -5.35
N CYS A 417 22.88 -33.17 -6.09
CA CYS A 417 22.47 -34.58 -6.21
C CYS A 417 23.57 -35.44 -6.85
N ASP A 418 24.21 -34.96 -7.93
CA ASP A 418 25.34 -35.67 -8.55
C ASP A 418 26.52 -35.82 -7.57
N MET A 419 26.81 -34.79 -6.78
CA MET A 419 27.84 -34.83 -5.73
C MET A 419 27.52 -35.84 -4.62
N LEU A 420 26.27 -35.89 -4.16
CA LEU A 420 25.83 -36.88 -3.15
C LEU A 420 25.92 -38.32 -3.64
N MET A 421 25.81 -38.55 -4.95
CA MET A 421 25.93 -39.88 -5.54
C MET A 421 27.40 -40.31 -5.72
N ARG A 422 28.33 -39.37 -5.80
CA ARG A 422 29.77 -39.63 -6.04
C ARG A 422 30.60 -39.66 -4.75
N ASP A 423 30.29 -38.78 -3.80
CA ASP A 423 31.02 -38.59 -2.54
C ASP A 423 30.13 -38.85 -1.32
N ALA A 424 30.73 -38.99 -0.13
CA ALA A 424 29.97 -38.97 1.13
C ALA A 424 29.24 -37.62 1.30
N PRO A 425 28.21 -37.51 2.17
CA PRO A 425 27.40 -36.28 2.36
C PRO A 425 28.15 -35.01 2.75
N VAL A 426 29.47 -35.07 2.94
CA VAL A 426 30.36 -33.93 3.16
C VAL A 426 30.61 -33.14 1.86
N GLY A 427 30.42 -33.75 0.68
CA GLY A 427 30.64 -33.10 -0.62
C GLY A 427 29.82 -31.82 -0.80
N ILE A 428 28.54 -31.84 -0.40
CA ILE A 428 27.61 -30.70 -0.51
C ILE A 428 28.00 -29.49 0.36
N VAL A 429 28.92 -29.67 1.32
CA VAL A 429 29.43 -28.61 2.18
C VAL A 429 30.84 -28.18 1.76
N SER A 430 31.67 -29.13 1.34
CA SER A 430 33.11 -28.92 1.12
C SER A 430 33.49 -28.45 -0.29
N GLN A 431 32.62 -28.63 -1.28
CA GLN A 431 32.88 -28.29 -2.68
C GLN A 431 31.98 -27.14 -3.16
N SER A 432 32.24 -26.59 -4.34
CA SER A 432 31.45 -25.51 -4.94
C SER A 432 30.78 -25.99 -6.25
N PRO A 433 29.48 -25.73 -6.47
CA PRO A 433 28.53 -25.08 -5.58
C PRO A 433 28.22 -25.91 -4.32
N ASN A 434 27.83 -25.25 -3.23
CA ASN A 434 27.46 -25.87 -1.95
C ASN A 434 26.01 -25.57 -1.57
N ILE A 435 25.58 -26.08 -0.41
CA ILE A 435 24.22 -25.89 0.13
C ILE A 435 23.79 -24.43 0.35
N MET A 436 24.71 -23.47 0.50
CA MET A 436 24.37 -22.05 0.58
C MET A 436 24.00 -21.46 -0.78
N ASP A 437 24.46 -22.06 -1.88
CA ASP A 437 24.11 -21.62 -3.24
C ASP A 437 22.68 -22.04 -3.61
N LEU A 438 22.12 -23.03 -2.90
CA LEU A 438 20.75 -23.51 -3.11
C LEU A 438 19.71 -22.55 -2.54
N VAL A 439 19.98 -21.98 -1.36
CA VAL A 439 19.04 -21.13 -0.63
C VAL A 439 19.75 -19.85 -0.21
N LYS A 440 19.21 -18.68 -0.57
CA LYS A 440 19.74 -17.39 -0.10
C LYS A 440 19.76 -17.36 1.44
N CYS A 441 20.96 -17.41 2.00
CA CYS A 441 21.21 -17.49 3.44
C CYS A 441 22.59 -16.88 3.76
N ASP A 442 22.82 -16.56 5.04
CA ASP A 442 24.09 -16.01 5.51
C ASP A 442 25.04 -17.11 6.01
N GLY A 443 24.48 -18.28 6.35
CA GLY A 443 25.24 -19.47 6.68
C GLY A 443 24.42 -20.74 6.63
N ALA A 444 25.11 -21.87 6.67
CA ALA A 444 24.53 -23.20 6.67
C ALA A 444 25.36 -24.17 7.51
N ALA A 445 24.72 -25.20 8.06
CA ALA A 445 25.40 -26.24 8.82
C ALA A 445 24.82 -27.63 8.54
N LEU A 446 25.69 -28.64 8.48
CA LEU A 446 25.32 -30.04 8.37
C LEU A 446 25.78 -30.78 9.64
N LEU A 447 24.82 -31.32 10.37
CA LEU A 447 25.05 -32.31 11.42
C LEU A 447 24.95 -33.70 10.79
N TYR A 448 26.07 -34.41 10.70
CA TYR A 448 26.12 -35.75 10.12
C TYR A 448 27.04 -36.67 10.91
N LYS A 449 26.53 -37.83 11.35
CA LYS A 449 27.29 -38.81 12.15
C LYS A 449 28.02 -38.18 13.36
N ASN A 450 27.31 -37.32 14.10
CA ASN A 450 27.82 -36.64 15.29
C ASN A 450 29.00 -35.68 15.02
N LYS A 451 29.18 -35.24 13.76
CA LYS A 451 30.12 -34.20 13.35
C LYS A 451 29.35 -33.01 12.78
N ILE A 452 29.82 -31.81 13.07
CA ILE A 452 29.23 -30.56 12.61
C ILE A 452 30.14 -29.97 11.52
N TRP A 453 29.54 -29.65 10.38
CA TRP A 453 30.19 -28.92 9.28
C TRP A 453 29.48 -27.58 9.12
N LYS A 454 30.22 -26.48 9.01
CA LYS A 454 29.66 -25.12 9.01
C LYS A 454 30.17 -24.31 7.82
N LEU A 455 29.31 -23.44 7.29
CA LEU A 455 29.59 -22.50 6.22
C LEU A 455 28.97 -21.15 6.56
N GLY A 456 29.68 -20.05 6.30
CA GLY A 456 29.18 -18.70 6.56
C GLY A 456 28.88 -18.40 8.03
N ALA A 457 27.91 -17.52 8.27
CA ALA A 457 27.46 -17.09 9.59
C ALA A 457 26.61 -18.18 10.25
N THR A 458 27.16 -18.83 11.28
CA THR A 458 26.51 -19.95 11.97
C THR A 458 26.62 -19.79 13.48
N PRO A 459 25.67 -20.34 14.26
CA PRO A 459 25.82 -20.46 15.70
C PRO A 459 27.05 -21.30 16.09
N SER A 460 27.47 -21.18 17.35
CA SER A 460 28.52 -22.05 17.89
C SER A 460 28.09 -23.52 17.92
N ASP A 461 29.06 -24.44 17.98
CA ASP A 461 28.79 -25.89 18.00
C ASP A 461 27.90 -26.29 19.18
N PHE A 462 28.06 -25.64 20.33
CA PHE A 462 27.19 -25.82 21.49
C PHE A 462 25.74 -25.41 21.17
N GLN A 463 25.56 -24.22 20.61
CA GLN A 463 24.23 -23.70 20.24
C GLN A 463 23.56 -24.53 19.14
N LEU A 464 24.31 -25.05 18.17
CA LEU A 464 23.78 -25.94 17.14
C LEU A 464 23.23 -27.24 17.73
N ASN A 465 23.89 -27.81 18.75
CA ASN A 465 23.38 -28.98 19.46
C ASN A 465 22.12 -28.66 20.26
N GLU A 466 22.06 -27.51 20.94
CA GLU A 466 20.86 -27.05 21.65
C GLU A 466 19.66 -26.89 20.70
N ILE A 467 19.88 -26.30 19.51
CA ILE A 467 18.84 -26.18 18.47
C ILE A 467 18.39 -27.56 17.99
N ALA A 468 19.32 -28.49 17.73
CA ALA A 468 19.00 -29.84 17.29
C ALA A 468 18.20 -30.64 18.34
N LEU A 469 18.51 -30.45 19.63
CA LEU A 469 17.75 -31.01 20.75
C LEU A 469 16.35 -30.43 20.82
N TRP A 470 16.22 -29.10 20.77
CA TRP A 470 14.92 -28.41 20.78
C TRP A 470 14.01 -28.87 19.62
N LEU A 471 14.55 -28.96 18.39
CA LEU A 471 13.81 -29.50 17.24
C LEU A 471 13.38 -30.95 17.44
N SER A 472 14.19 -31.76 18.14
CA SER A 472 13.89 -33.17 18.39
C SER A 472 12.92 -33.38 19.55
N GLU A 473 12.76 -32.41 20.45
CA GLU A 473 11.83 -32.50 21.58
C GLU A 473 10.45 -31.91 21.23
N TYR A 474 10.41 -30.77 20.55
CA TYR A 474 9.17 -30.00 20.32
C TYR A 474 8.62 -30.09 18.89
N HIS A 475 9.41 -30.58 17.92
CA HIS A 475 9.05 -30.64 16.51
C HIS A 475 9.23 -32.05 15.90
N MET A 476 8.87 -33.10 16.65
CA MET A 476 9.02 -34.50 16.22
C MET A 476 8.15 -34.89 15.03
N ASP A 477 6.95 -34.30 14.92
CA ASP A 477 5.95 -34.68 13.92
C ASP A 477 6.18 -34.02 12.54
N SER A 478 7.26 -33.24 12.39
CA SER A 478 7.59 -32.50 11.16
C SER A 478 8.92 -32.95 10.56
N THR A 479 9.00 -32.96 9.23
CA THR A 479 10.24 -33.21 8.47
C THR A 479 11.24 -32.06 8.57
N GLY A 480 10.82 -30.90 9.07
CA GLY A 480 11.66 -29.73 9.26
C GLY A 480 10.95 -28.56 9.93
N LEU A 481 11.65 -27.43 10.06
CA LEU A 481 11.10 -26.17 10.56
C LEU A 481 11.66 -25.01 9.75
N SER A 482 10.81 -24.06 9.37
CA SER A 482 11.22 -22.79 8.79
C SER A 482 10.62 -21.65 9.61
N THR A 483 11.48 -20.74 10.09
CA THR A 483 11.10 -19.56 10.86
C THR A 483 11.98 -18.36 10.51
N ASP A 484 11.37 -17.17 10.48
CA ASP A 484 12.05 -15.88 10.36
C ASP A 484 12.52 -15.32 11.72
N SER A 485 12.05 -15.90 12.82
CA SER A 485 12.46 -15.57 14.19
C SER A 485 12.50 -16.83 15.06
N LEU A 486 13.68 -17.24 15.48
CA LEU A 486 13.88 -18.31 16.46
C LEU A 486 13.29 -17.94 17.83
N TYR A 487 13.28 -16.65 18.16
CA TYR A 487 12.66 -16.13 19.39
C TYR A 487 11.15 -16.37 19.38
N ASP A 488 10.46 -15.96 18.31
CA ASP A 488 9.00 -16.13 18.18
C ASP A 488 8.59 -17.59 17.96
N ALA A 489 9.49 -18.41 17.38
CA ALA A 489 9.31 -19.85 17.28
C ALA A 489 9.36 -20.56 18.65
N GLY A 490 9.80 -19.86 19.72
CA GLY A 490 9.85 -20.40 21.07
C GLY A 490 11.14 -21.15 21.41
N PHE A 491 12.25 -20.90 20.68
CA PHE A 491 13.55 -21.46 21.06
C PHE A 491 14.09 -20.75 22.32
N PRO A 492 14.28 -21.45 23.46
CA PRO A 492 14.67 -20.81 24.73
C PRO A 492 16.02 -20.08 24.67
N GLY A 493 16.95 -20.56 23.84
CA GLY A 493 18.28 -19.99 23.67
C GLY A 493 18.37 -18.84 22.67
N ALA A 494 17.25 -18.35 22.11
CA ALA A 494 17.27 -17.42 20.98
C ALA A 494 18.00 -16.10 21.29
N LEU A 495 17.82 -15.53 22.48
CA LEU A 495 18.48 -14.28 22.88
C LEU A 495 20.01 -14.44 23.01
N ALA A 496 20.51 -15.65 23.27
CA ALA A 496 21.93 -15.93 23.38
C ALA A 496 22.63 -16.10 22.02
N LEU A 497 21.87 -16.17 20.91
CA LEU A 497 22.42 -16.20 19.55
C LEU A 497 22.94 -14.82 19.10
N GLY A 498 22.53 -13.75 19.78
CA GLY A 498 22.95 -12.37 19.48
C GLY A 498 22.54 -11.93 18.07
N ASP A 499 23.35 -11.03 17.49
CA ASP A 499 23.11 -10.47 16.14
C ASP A 499 23.61 -11.38 15.00
N VAL A 500 24.00 -12.62 15.30
CA VAL A 500 24.58 -13.54 14.30
C VAL A 500 23.49 -14.26 13.50
N VAL A 501 22.43 -14.71 14.16
CA VAL A 501 21.34 -15.48 13.54
C VAL A 501 20.02 -15.23 14.27
N CYS A 502 18.96 -14.96 13.51
CA CYS A 502 17.59 -14.95 14.03
C CYS A 502 16.62 -15.80 13.20
N GLY A 503 16.89 -16.00 11.91
CA GLY A 503 16.09 -16.86 11.03
C GLY A 503 16.73 -18.23 10.83
N MET A 504 15.92 -19.28 10.74
CA MET A 504 16.39 -20.64 10.50
C MET A 504 15.43 -21.43 9.60
N ALA A 505 16.01 -22.15 8.63
CA ALA A 505 15.37 -23.28 7.99
C ALA A 505 16.15 -24.54 8.33
N ALA A 506 15.47 -25.58 8.82
CA ALA A 506 16.06 -26.84 9.25
C ALA A 506 15.32 -28.00 8.60
N VAL A 507 16.07 -28.95 8.05
CA VAL A 507 15.55 -30.19 7.45
C VAL A 507 16.18 -31.38 8.14
N ARG A 508 15.32 -32.29 8.60
CA ARG A 508 15.74 -33.54 9.24
C ARG A 508 15.98 -34.61 8.17
N ILE A 509 17.20 -35.12 8.09
CA ILE A 509 17.55 -36.22 7.17
C ILE A 509 17.27 -37.56 7.85
N THR A 510 17.76 -37.71 9.08
CA THR A 510 17.49 -38.87 9.95
C THR A 510 17.18 -38.36 11.37
N HIS A 511 16.90 -39.25 12.32
CA HIS A 511 16.72 -38.83 13.73
C HIS A 511 17.97 -38.12 14.30
N LYS A 512 19.17 -38.36 13.74
CA LYS A 512 20.44 -37.81 14.25
C LYS A 512 21.12 -36.82 13.29
N ASP A 513 20.73 -36.83 12.02
CA ASP A 513 21.36 -36.00 10.99
C ASP A 513 20.41 -34.90 10.54
N MET A 514 20.90 -33.66 10.53
CA MET A 514 20.12 -32.45 10.26
C MET A 514 20.90 -31.49 9.38
N LEU A 515 20.18 -30.78 8.52
CA LEU A 515 20.69 -29.71 7.68
C LEU A 515 20.05 -28.40 8.11
N PHE A 516 20.85 -27.35 8.21
CA PHE A 516 20.43 -26.03 8.67
C PHE A 516 20.86 -24.95 7.68
N TRP A 517 20.00 -23.97 7.49
CA TRP A 517 20.30 -22.68 6.88
C TRP A 517 19.92 -21.58 7.86
N PHE A 518 20.73 -20.54 7.91
CA PHE A 518 20.60 -19.44 8.86
C PHE A 518 20.57 -18.10 8.15
N ARG A 519 19.81 -17.16 8.72
CA ARG A 519 19.79 -15.76 8.31
C ARG A 519 19.96 -14.87 9.53
N SER A 520 20.72 -13.81 9.32
CA SER A 520 21.01 -12.75 10.29
C SER A 520 19.80 -11.80 10.41
N PRO A 521 19.74 -10.98 11.48
CA PRO A 521 18.72 -9.96 11.62
C PRO A 521 18.76 -8.92 10.49
N THR A 522 17.58 -8.54 10.00
CA THR A 522 17.45 -7.57 8.89
C THR A 522 17.83 -6.15 9.33
N ALA A 523 17.89 -5.89 10.65
CA ALA A 523 18.14 -4.57 11.23
C ALA A 523 19.54 -3.99 10.96
N ALA A 524 20.51 -4.82 10.53
CA ALA A 524 21.89 -4.39 10.33
C ALA A 524 22.08 -3.45 9.12
N GLU A 525 21.19 -3.47 8.12
CA GLU A 525 21.41 -2.77 6.84
C GLU A 525 20.30 -1.79 6.42
N ILE A 526 19.20 -1.69 7.17
CA ILE A 526 18.04 -0.87 6.75
C ILE A 526 18.14 0.58 7.24
N ARG A 527 18.08 1.53 6.31
CA ARG A 527 17.87 2.96 6.60
C ARG A 527 16.38 3.23 6.76
N TRP A 528 15.95 3.72 7.91
CA TRP A 528 14.56 4.01 8.16
C TRP A 528 14.29 5.52 8.14
N GLY A 529 13.14 5.92 7.61
CA GLY A 529 12.74 7.34 7.51
C GLY A 529 12.57 8.05 8.85
N GLY A 530 12.68 7.31 9.95
CA GLY A 530 12.67 7.84 11.30
C GLY A 530 14.01 7.81 12.05
N ALA A 531 15.08 7.26 11.46
CA ALA A 531 16.36 7.06 12.14
C ALA A 531 17.18 8.35 12.24
N LYS A 532 17.75 8.64 13.42
CA LYS A 532 18.58 9.83 13.64
C LYS A 532 19.85 9.75 12.78
N HIS A 533 20.11 10.78 11.99
CA HIS A 533 21.38 10.95 11.29
C HIS A 533 22.36 11.89 12.02
N GLU A 534 21.92 12.64 13.04
CA GLU A 534 22.76 13.56 13.81
C GLU A 534 22.69 13.34 15.34
N PRO A 535 23.84 13.22 16.05
CA PRO A 535 23.87 13.13 17.50
C PRO A 535 23.46 14.46 18.16
N GLY A 536 22.50 14.45 19.08
CA GLY A 536 22.24 15.57 20.01
C GLY A 536 20.90 16.31 19.84
N VAL A 537 20.15 16.10 18.77
CA VAL A 537 18.81 16.69 18.59
C VAL A 537 17.75 15.85 19.32
N LYS A 538 17.00 16.50 20.22
CA LYS A 538 15.81 15.92 20.89
C LYS A 538 14.57 16.32 20.09
N ASP A 539 13.82 15.33 19.63
CA ASP A 539 12.51 15.54 19.01
C ASP A 539 11.44 15.68 20.10
N ASP A 540 10.37 16.39 19.77
CA ASP A 540 9.17 16.49 20.60
C ASP A 540 8.30 15.25 20.35
N ASP A 541 8.28 14.32 21.31
CA ASP A 541 7.52 13.05 21.24
C ASP A 541 6.00 13.26 21.08
N ARG A 542 5.50 14.50 21.23
CA ARG A 542 4.09 14.88 21.05
C ARG A 542 3.70 15.15 19.59
N LYS A 543 4.66 15.12 18.65
CA LYS A 543 4.39 15.36 17.23
C LYS A 543 4.40 14.05 16.44
N MET A 544 3.36 13.83 15.62
CA MET A 544 3.25 12.68 14.70
C MET A 544 4.27 12.75 13.55
N HIS A 545 5.53 12.44 13.82
CA HIS A 545 6.56 12.29 12.78
C HIS A 545 6.72 10.81 12.38
N PRO A 546 7.17 10.50 11.13
CA PRO A 546 7.65 9.16 10.75
C PRO A 546 8.65 8.54 11.77
N ARG A 547 9.33 9.42 12.53
CA ARG A 547 10.31 9.11 13.59
C ARG A 547 9.74 8.37 14.79
N SER A 548 8.51 8.65 15.20
CA SER A 548 7.88 8.03 16.38
C SER A 548 7.38 6.60 16.07
N SER A 549 6.96 6.38 14.82
CA SER A 549 6.64 5.06 14.24
C SER A 549 7.88 4.16 14.18
N PHE A 550 9.04 4.74 13.86
CA PHE A 550 10.30 4.01 13.71
C PHE A 550 10.87 3.40 15.00
N LYS A 551 10.81 4.09 16.14
CA LYS A 551 11.37 3.58 17.42
C LYS A 551 10.68 2.29 17.88
N ALA A 552 9.39 2.14 17.59
CA ALA A 552 8.63 0.95 17.92
C ALA A 552 8.89 -0.23 16.96
N PHE A 553 9.24 0.05 15.70
CA PHE A 553 9.58 -0.98 14.72
C PHE A 553 11.00 -1.55 14.93
N LEU A 554 11.96 -0.74 15.38
CA LEU A 554 13.34 -1.15 15.66
C LEU A 554 13.47 -2.36 16.60
N GLU A 555 12.58 -2.50 17.59
CA GLU A 555 12.59 -3.64 18.52
C GLU A 555 12.11 -4.93 17.84
N VAL A 556 11.24 -4.83 16.82
CA VAL A 556 10.69 -5.98 16.08
C VAL A 556 11.64 -6.48 14.98
N VAL A 557 12.37 -5.59 14.30
CA VAL A 557 13.30 -5.98 13.21
C VAL A 557 14.56 -6.67 13.73
N LYS A 558 14.98 -6.33 14.97
CA LYS A 558 16.18 -6.92 15.58
C LYS A 558 16.08 -8.43 15.81
N THR A 559 14.88 -8.97 15.93
CA THR A 559 14.66 -10.39 16.18
C THR A 559 14.18 -11.17 14.95
N ARG A 560 14.14 -10.52 13.76
CA ARG A 560 13.57 -11.10 12.54
C ARG A 560 14.51 -11.02 11.33
N SER A 561 14.60 -12.11 10.59
CA SER A 561 15.29 -12.18 9.30
C SER A 561 14.32 -11.90 8.15
N LEU A 562 14.85 -11.79 6.94
CA LEU A 562 14.03 -11.94 5.74
C LEU A 562 13.29 -13.29 5.75
N PRO A 563 12.03 -13.35 5.30
CA PRO A 563 11.24 -14.57 5.28
C PRO A 563 11.79 -15.58 4.27
N TRP A 564 11.72 -16.87 4.61
CA TRP A 564 12.04 -17.96 3.69
C TRP A 564 10.95 -18.06 2.63
N LYS A 565 11.36 -18.21 1.36
CA LYS A 565 10.43 -18.37 0.23
C LYS A 565 10.10 -19.86 0.05
N ASP A 566 8.93 -20.16 -0.49
CA ASP A 566 8.40 -21.52 -0.60
C ASP A 566 9.02 -22.35 -1.75
N TYR A 567 9.71 -21.70 -2.70
CA TYR A 567 10.31 -22.33 -3.88
C TYR A 567 11.79 -22.70 -3.71
#